data_AF-A0A367Q930-F1
#
_entry.id   AF-A0A367Q930-F1
#
_cell.length_a   1.000
_cell.length_b   1.000
_cell.length_c   1.000
_cell.angle_alpha   90.00
_cell.angle_beta   90.00
_cell.angle_gamma   90.00
#
_symmetry.space_group_name_H-M   'P 1'
#
loop_
_entity.id
_entity.type
_entity.pdbx_description
1 polymer ?
#
loop_
_entity_poly.entity_id
_entity_poly.type
_entity_poly.pdbx_seq_one_letter_code
_entity_poly.pdbx_strand_id
1 'polypeptide(L)'
;MPKHIITKLFDEQEAMLPIYRNKWGSIGRSTEPIEHKKVAAVIKAAYAVSDYPEPEILFYNSPIRAIEEILAIENFKTYLGRDIHIKFLKRVVNHLQHGIARQLEQHLFIRLRNQVQHPEFPYYSTHSHPQVSYFPHTGTCLERQLINDLDKLELEFTDISYFTSNLSRPAEWAIWGCVFDFCISVLELQHDKKKWNVFQDLIQHCGLLFQFEKVCIVCDRPFKLSFDQGNMLHAEGEPALQFADGYSVYAYHGRHPSEEERYYEKQDPDSM
;
A
#
# COMPACT_ATOMS: atom_id res chain seq x y z
N MET A 1 23.92 -28.56 -1.68
CA MET A 1 24.22 -27.91 -2.97
C MET A 1 24.60 -26.46 -2.71
N PRO A 2 25.69 -25.93 -3.29
CA PRO A 2 26.03 -24.53 -3.13
C PRO A 2 24.89 -23.67 -3.72
N LYS A 3 24.42 -22.69 -2.95
CA LYS A 3 23.44 -21.73 -3.45
C LYS A 3 24.12 -20.91 -4.55
N HIS A 4 23.65 -21.05 -5.78
CA HIS A 4 24.04 -20.12 -6.84
C HIS A 4 23.45 -18.75 -6.49
N ILE A 5 24.32 -17.78 -6.19
CA ILE A 5 23.93 -16.41 -5.86
C ILE A 5 24.16 -15.58 -7.13
N ILE A 6 23.13 -14.89 -7.59
CA ILE A 6 23.23 -13.95 -8.70
C ILE A 6 23.87 -12.65 -8.19
N THR A 7 24.97 -12.23 -8.83
CA THR A 7 25.78 -11.08 -8.38
C THR A 7 25.70 -9.88 -9.32
N LYS A 8 25.18 -10.05 -10.54
CA LYS A 8 24.97 -8.97 -11.51
C LYS A 8 23.79 -9.27 -12.44
N LEU A 9 23.23 -8.22 -13.03
CA LEU A 9 22.30 -8.31 -14.15
C LEU A 9 23.08 -8.20 -15.46
N PHE A 10 22.59 -8.86 -16.50
CA PHE A 10 23.03 -8.63 -17.87
C PHE A 10 22.23 -7.47 -18.49
N ASP A 11 22.80 -6.80 -19.49
CA ASP A 11 22.16 -5.65 -20.15
C ASP A 11 20.76 -5.98 -20.69
N GLU A 12 20.60 -7.18 -21.25
CA GLU A 12 19.30 -7.70 -21.72
C GLU A 12 18.27 -7.83 -20.59
N GLN A 13 18.71 -8.21 -19.38
CA GLN A 13 17.83 -8.29 -18.21
C GLN A 13 17.49 -6.90 -17.68
N GLU A 14 18.46 -5.98 -17.59
CA GLU A 14 18.21 -4.60 -17.16
C GLU A 14 17.24 -3.88 -18.12
N ALA A 15 17.35 -4.14 -19.42
CA ALA A 15 16.45 -3.58 -20.45
C ALA A 15 14.98 -4.00 -20.27
N MET A 16 14.69 -5.07 -19.52
CA MET A 16 13.32 -5.50 -19.22
C MET A 16 12.66 -4.69 -18.09
N LEU A 17 13.43 -3.98 -17.26
CA LEU A 17 12.90 -3.26 -16.08
C LEU A 17 11.76 -2.29 -16.42
N PRO A 18 11.81 -1.46 -17.48
CA PRO A 18 10.73 -0.56 -17.84
C PRO A 18 9.40 -1.28 -18.12
N ILE A 19 9.42 -2.51 -18.67
CA ILE A 19 8.22 -3.29 -18.97
C ILE A 19 7.49 -3.65 -17.68
N TYR A 20 8.21 -4.19 -16.70
CA TYR A 20 7.65 -4.54 -15.39
C TYR A 20 7.23 -3.29 -14.61
N ARG A 21 8.01 -2.20 -14.72
CA ARG A 21 7.68 -0.93 -14.09
C ARG A 21 6.36 -0.36 -14.60
N ASN A 22 6.16 -0.37 -15.91
CA ASN A 22 4.91 0.07 -16.54
C ASN A 22 3.72 -0.81 -16.12
N LYS A 23 3.90 -2.15 -16.14
CA LYS A 23 2.87 -3.12 -15.70
C LYS A 23 2.41 -2.84 -14.28
N TRP A 24 3.33 -2.81 -13.32
CA TRP A 24 2.99 -2.64 -11.91
C TRP A 24 2.59 -1.21 -11.57
N GLY A 25 3.12 -0.22 -12.27
CA GLY A 25 2.70 1.17 -12.16
C GLY A 25 1.24 1.37 -12.60
N SER A 26 0.79 0.69 -13.66
CA SER A 26 -0.61 0.68 -14.07
C SER A 26 -1.50 0.02 -13.02
N ILE A 27 -1.12 -1.16 -12.51
CA ILE A 27 -1.86 -1.87 -11.46
C ILE A 27 -2.02 -1.01 -10.20
N GLY A 28 -0.94 -0.39 -9.71
CA GLY A 28 -0.97 0.41 -8.48
C GLY A 28 -1.81 1.70 -8.56
N ARG A 29 -2.11 2.15 -9.79
CA ARG A 29 -2.93 3.33 -10.10
C ARG A 29 -4.38 3.01 -10.47
N SER A 30 -4.76 1.73 -10.50
CA SER A 30 -6.14 1.36 -10.85
C SER A 30 -7.13 1.99 -9.87
N THR A 31 -8.17 2.59 -10.46
CA THR A 31 -9.37 3.12 -9.80
C THR A 31 -10.62 2.33 -10.19
N GLU A 32 -10.44 1.19 -10.86
CA GLU A 32 -11.56 0.33 -11.25
C GLU A 32 -12.24 -0.25 -10.01
N PRO A 33 -13.58 -0.32 -9.98
CA PRO A 33 -14.32 -0.92 -8.87
C PRO A 33 -13.87 -2.35 -8.59
N ILE A 34 -13.89 -2.74 -7.32
CA ILE A 34 -13.55 -4.11 -6.92
C ILE A 34 -14.63 -5.12 -7.32
N GLU A 35 -14.22 -6.33 -7.67
CA GLU A 35 -15.14 -7.44 -7.92
C GLU A 35 -15.31 -8.28 -6.63
N HIS A 36 -16.43 -8.12 -5.92
CA HIS A 36 -16.62 -8.70 -4.58
C HIS A 36 -16.36 -10.22 -4.50
N LYS A 37 -16.86 -11.00 -5.48
CA LYS A 37 -16.65 -12.46 -5.50
C LYS A 37 -15.17 -12.82 -5.62
N LYS A 38 -14.44 -12.10 -6.47
CA LYS A 38 -13.01 -12.30 -6.68
C LYS A 38 -12.24 -11.89 -5.44
N VAL A 39 -12.51 -10.71 -4.90
CA VAL A 39 -11.86 -10.23 -3.67
C VAL A 39 -12.10 -11.19 -2.51
N ALA A 40 -13.32 -11.70 -2.33
CA ALA A 40 -13.60 -12.67 -1.28
C ALA A 40 -12.70 -13.92 -1.39
N ALA A 41 -12.51 -14.45 -2.59
CA ALA A 41 -11.60 -15.59 -2.81
C ALA A 41 -10.13 -15.24 -2.47
N VAL A 42 -9.70 -14.03 -2.84
CA VAL A 42 -8.34 -13.52 -2.55
C VAL A 42 -8.11 -13.38 -1.04
N ILE A 43 -9.06 -12.78 -0.31
CA ILE A 43 -8.97 -12.62 1.15
C ILE A 43 -8.91 -13.98 1.85
N LYS A 44 -9.76 -14.94 1.46
CA LYS A 44 -9.74 -16.30 2.00
C LYS A 44 -8.38 -16.97 1.78
N ALA A 45 -7.84 -16.88 0.57
CA ALA A 45 -6.52 -17.42 0.26
C ALA A 45 -5.41 -16.75 1.10
N ALA A 46 -5.50 -15.44 1.30
CA ALA A 46 -4.52 -14.68 2.06
C ALA A 46 -4.53 -14.99 3.56
N TYR A 47 -5.71 -15.15 4.15
CA TYR A 47 -5.85 -15.61 5.54
C TYR A 47 -5.33 -17.04 5.72
N ALA A 48 -5.65 -17.95 4.79
CA ALA A 48 -5.16 -19.33 4.82
C ALA A 48 -3.63 -19.45 4.67
N VAL A 49 -2.99 -18.58 3.87
CA VAL A 49 -1.52 -18.49 3.76
C VAL A 49 -0.89 -17.90 5.01
N SER A 50 -1.65 -17.10 5.74
CA SER A 50 -1.21 -16.41 6.94
C SER A 50 -1.53 -17.18 8.23
N ASP A 51 -1.91 -18.46 8.16
CA ASP A 51 -2.29 -19.29 9.31
C ASP A 51 -3.41 -18.69 10.19
N TYR A 52 -4.38 -18.01 9.55
CA TYR A 52 -5.59 -17.52 10.20
C TYR A 52 -6.82 -18.26 9.68
N PRO A 53 -7.86 -18.44 10.51
CA PRO A 53 -9.14 -18.97 10.04
C PRO A 53 -9.75 -18.06 8.98
N GLU A 54 -10.68 -18.59 8.19
CA GLU A 54 -11.45 -17.79 7.26
C GLU A 54 -12.21 -16.69 8.01
N PRO A 55 -12.05 -15.40 7.64
CA PRO A 55 -12.74 -14.30 8.29
C PRO A 55 -14.14 -14.12 7.70
N GLU A 56 -15.01 -13.46 8.45
CA GLU A 56 -16.15 -12.76 7.84
C GLU A 56 -15.63 -11.62 6.97
N ILE A 57 -16.23 -11.41 5.79
CA ILE A 57 -15.77 -10.41 4.82
C ILE A 57 -16.87 -9.39 4.60
N LEU A 58 -16.58 -8.13 4.95
CA LEU A 58 -17.51 -7.01 4.83
C LEU A 58 -17.05 -6.06 3.73
N PHE A 59 -17.98 -5.57 2.91
CA PHE A 59 -17.69 -4.69 1.78
C PHE A 59 -18.34 -3.31 1.97
N TYR A 60 -17.56 -2.25 1.75
CA TYR A 60 -18.01 -0.86 1.86
C TYR A 60 -17.44 0.01 0.73
N ASN A 61 -18.08 1.16 0.48
CA ASN A 61 -17.66 2.07 -0.59
C ASN A 61 -16.45 2.95 -0.19
N SER A 62 -16.27 3.22 1.11
CA SER A 62 -15.19 4.04 1.63
C SER A 62 -14.79 3.61 3.06
N PRO A 63 -13.57 3.95 3.50
CA PRO A 63 -13.10 3.62 4.84
C PRO A 63 -13.89 4.32 5.96
N ILE A 64 -14.32 5.58 5.79
CA ILE A 64 -15.08 6.27 6.83
C ILE A 64 -16.43 5.57 7.06
N ARG A 65 -17.13 5.19 5.96
CA ARG A 65 -18.40 4.49 6.04
C ARG A 65 -18.27 3.13 6.71
N ALA A 66 -17.18 2.42 6.41
CA ALA A 66 -16.89 1.15 7.06
C ALA A 66 -16.68 1.32 8.57
N ILE A 67 -15.92 2.34 8.99
CA ILE A 67 -15.64 2.58 10.40
C ILE A 67 -16.91 2.96 11.17
N GLU A 68 -17.74 3.85 10.61
CA GLU A 68 -19.04 4.23 11.21
C GLU A 68 -19.95 3.02 11.47
N GLU A 69 -20.09 2.13 10.47
CA GLU A 69 -20.92 0.93 10.59
C GLU A 69 -20.38 -0.06 11.63
N ILE A 70 -19.05 -0.18 11.75
CA ILE A 70 -18.45 -1.03 12.78
C ILE A 70 -18.57 -0.42 14.17
N LEU A 71 -18.42 0.90 14.32
CA LEU A 71 -18.58 1.58 15.60
C LEU A 71 -19.99 1.45 16.16
N ALA A 72 -21.01 1.27 15.30
CA ALA A 72 -22.39 1.01 15.71
C ALA A 72 -22.60 -0.39 16.34
N ILE A 73 -21.62 -1.31 16.20
CA ILE A 73 -21.69 -2.65 16.78
C ILE A 73 -21.27 -2.60 18.25
N GLU A 74 -22.15 -3.08 19.13
CA GLU A 74 -21.83 -3.22 20.54
C GLU A 74 -20.59 -4.13 20.73
N ASN A 75 -19.61 -3.67 21.50
CA ASN A 75 -18.35 -4.38 21.72
C ASN A 75 -17.59 -4.74 20.42
N PHE A 76 -17.59 -3.84 19.42
CA PHE A 76 -16.99 -4.07 18.10
C PHE A 76 -15.57 -4.64 18.12
N LYS A 77 -14.70 -4.25 19.08
CA LYS A 77 -13.34 -4.81 19.22
C LYS A 77 -13.35 -6.34 19.44
N THR A 78 -14.31 -6.84 20.22
CA THR A 78 -14.48 -8.28 20.47
C THR A 78 -15.02 -9.00 19.23
N TYR A 79 -15.90 -8.35 18.49
CA TYR A 79 -16.45 -8.83 17.23
C TYR A 79 -15.35 -8.95 16.15
N LEU A 80 -14.55 -7.91 15.95
CA LEU A 80 -13.42 -7.91 15.00
C LEU A 80 -12.29 -8.85 15.42
N GLY A 81 -11.97 -8.89 16.71
CA GLY A 81 -10.82 -9.62 17.24
C GLY A 81 -9.53 -8.80 17.20
N ARG A 82 -8.37 -9.46 17.22
CA ARG A 82 -7.09 -8.73 17.19
C ARG A 82 -6.80 -8.17 15.81
N ASP A 83 -6.13 -7.03 15.79
CA ASP A 83 -5.43 -6.54 14.60
C ASP A 83 -4.34 -7.56 14.19
N ILE A 84 -4.36 -7.97 12.91
CA ILE A 84 -3.39 -8.89 12.33
C ILE A 84 -2.57 -8.31 11.17
N HIS A 85 -2.72 -7.04 10.79
CA HIS A 85 -2.13 -6.48 9.56
C HIS A 85 -0.60 -6.67 9.50
N ILE A 86 0.10 -6.42 10.61
CA ILE A 86 1.56 -6.60 10.70
C ILE A 86 1.96 -8.06 10.48
N LYS A 87 1.24 -8.99 11.11
CA LYS A 87 1.53 -10.43 10.99
C LYS A 87 1.21 -10.94 9.59
N PHE A 88 0.10 -10.48 9.03
CA PHE A 88 -0.32 -10.76 7.67
C PHE A 88 0.74 -10.30 6.66
N LEU A 89 1.20 -9.04 6.75
CA LEU A 89 2.26 -8.50 5.90
C LEU A 89 3.56 -9.31 6.04
N LYS A 90 3.96 -9.66 7.27
CA LYS A 90 5.17 -10.47 7.51
C LYS A 90 5.07 -11.86 6.86
N ARG A 91 3.91 -12.52 6.95
CA ARG A 91 3.71 -13.89 6.45
C ARG A 91 3.58 -13.96 4.93
N VAL A 92 2.96 -12.95 4.30
CA VAL A 92 2.78 -12.89 2.85
C VAL A 92 4.01 -12.26 2.18
N VAL A 93 4.41 -11.06 2.61
CA VAL A 93 5.41 -10.24 1.91
C VAL A 93 6.83 -10.55 2.39
N ASN A 94 7.11 -10.45 3.68
CA ASN A 94 8.49 -10.56 4.17
C ASN A 94 9.06 -11.97 3.96
N HIS A 95 8.23 -13.01 4.05
CA HIS A 95 8.64 -14.37 3.75
C HIS A 95 9.02 -14.52 2.25
N LEU A 96 8.22 -13.97 1.35
CA LEU A 96 8.51 -13.98 -0.09
C LEU A 96 9.80 -13.20 -0.40
N GLN A 97 9.91 -11.99 0.15
CA GLN A 97 11.10 -11.15 0.04
C GLN A 97 12.35 -11.88 0.53
N HIS A 98 12.28 -12.53 1.69
CA HIS A 98 13.41 -13.26 2.25
C HIS A 98 13.82 -14.44 1.37
N GLY A 99 12.87 -15.18 0.80
CA GLY A 99 13.15 -16.27 -0.14
C GLY A 99 13.88 -15.79 -1.41
N ILE A 100 13.40 -14.68 -1.99
CA ILE A 100 13.99 -14.06 -3.19
C ILE A 100 15.38 -13.49 -2.87
N ALA A 101 15.50 -12.67 -1.84
CA ALA A 101 16.73 -11.95 -1.51
C ALA A 101 17.91 -12.88 -1.19
N ARG A 102 17.66 -14.10 -0.67
CA ARG A 102 18.71 -15.09 -0.38
C ARG A 102 19.39 -15.69 -1.61
N GLN A 103 18.85 -15.45 -2.80
CA GLN A 103 19.39 -15.91 -4.08
C GLN A 103 20.14 -14.81 -4.83
N LEU A 104 20.15 -13.59 -4.28
CA LEU A 104 20.80 -12.41 -4.85
C LEU A 104 21.90 -11.93 -3.90
N GLU A 105 22.94 -11.35 -4.48
CA GLU A 105 23.91 -10.55 -3.74
C GLU A 105 23.20 -9.31 -3.15
N GLN A 106 23.59 -8.91 -1.94
CA GLN A 106 22.85 -7.90 -1.18
C GLN A 106 22.85 -6.55 -1.88
N HIS A 107 24.00 -6.12 -2.41
CA HIS A 107 24.10 -4.84 -3.10
C HIS A 107 23.31 -4.85 -4.41
N LEU A 108 23.32 -5.96 -5.14
CA LEU A 108 22.48 -6.15 -6.32
C LEU A 108 20.99 -6.00 -5.98
N PHE A 109 20.49 -6.66 -4.93
CA PHE A 109 19.08 -6.55 -4.55
C PHE A 109 18.68 -5.12 -4.17
N ILE A 110 19.55 -4.42 -3.43
CA ILE A 110 19.35 -3.00 -3.07
C ILE A 110 19.33 -2.13 -4.33
N ARG A 111 20.30 -2.31 -5.23
CA ARG A 111 20.39 -1.57 -6.50
C ARG A 111 19.14 -1.81 -7.36
N LEU A 112 18.70 -3.05 -7.51
CA LEU A 112 17.52 -3.42 -8.29
C LEU A 112 16.26 -2.72 -7.73
N ARG A 113 16.03 -2.81 -6.42
CA ARG A 113 14.89 -2.14 -5.77
C ARG A 113 14.92 -0.62 -6.02
N ASN A 114 16.10 -0.03 -5.86
CA ASN A 114 16.33 1.39 -6.08
C ASN A 114 16.07 1.78 -7.54
N GLN A 115 16.54 1.00 -8.52
CA GLN A 115 16.35 1.23 -9.95
C GLN A 115 14.89 1.04 -10.40
N VAL A 116 14.14 0.19 -9.73
CA VAL A 116 12.68 0.06 -9.94
C VAL A 116 11.98 1.35 -9.53
N GLN A 117 12.33 1.91 -8.37
CA GLN A 117 11.71 3.12 -7.82
C GLN A 117 12.19 4.41 -8.53
N HIS A 118 13.49 4.53 -8.78
CA HIS A 118 14.17 5.68 -9.37
C HIS A 118 14.89 5.22 -10.64
N PRO A 119 14.32 5.46 -11.83
CA PRO A 119 14.85 4.93 -13.09
C PRO A 119 16.21 5.49 -13.52
N GLU A 120 16.60 6.66 -13.01
CA GLU A 120 17.78 7.40 -13.44
C GLU A 120 18.94 7.20 -12.46
N PHE A 121 20.16 7.00 -12.97
CA PHE A 121 21.34 6.89 -12.12
C PHE A 121 21.53 8.19 -11.32
N PRO A 122 21.81 8.16 -10.00
CA PRO A 122 22.32 7.02 -9.21
C PRO A 122 21.27 6.06 -8.61
N TYR A 123 20.03 6.10 -9.09
CA TYR A 123 18.88 5.31 -8.63
C TYR A 123 18.43 5.64 -7.21
N TYR A 124 18.76 6.82 -6.72
CA TYR A 124 18.27 7.37 -5.47
C TYR A 124 18.29 8.89 -5.53
N SER A 125 17.35 9.50 -4.82
CA SER A 125 17.28 10.96 -4.71
C SER A 125 18.39 11.47 -3.77
N THR A 126 19.06 12.56 -4.17
CA THR A 126 20.01 13.29 -3.33
C THR A 126 19.74 14.79 -3.41
N HIS A 127 20.32 15.58 -2.51
CA HIS A 127 20.20 17.05 -2.58
C HIS A 127 20.71 17.63 -3.91
N SER A 128 21.76 17.06 -4.49
CA SER A 128 22.33 17.53 -5.76
C SER A 128 21.65 16.94 -7.00
N HIS A 129 20.95 15.82 -6.84
CA HIS A 129 20.23 15.12 -7.91
C HIS A 129 18.87 14.65 -7.36
N PRO A 130 17.90 15.58 -7.22
CA PRO A 130 16.56 15.22 -6.77
C PRO A 130 15.90 14.32 -7.82
N GLN A 131 15.40 13.18 -7.39
CA GLN A 131 14.72 12.23 -8.26
C GLN A 131 13.28 11.98 -7.84
N VAL A 132 12.40 11.91 -8.83
CA VAL A 132 11.00 11.54 -8.67
C VAL A 132 10.89 10.01 -8.59
N SER A 133 10.07 9.52 -7.65
CA SER A 133 9.69 8.11 -7.65
C SER A 133 8.79 7.82 -8.85
N TYR A 134 9.05 6.74 -9.57
CA TYR A 134 8.18 6.34 -10.67
C TYR A 134 6.79 5.87 -10.19
N PHE A 135 6.76 5.22 -9.02
CA PHE A 135 5.52 4.75 -8.42
C PHE A 135 4.91 5.86 -7.57
N PRO A 136 3.58 6.04 -7.66
CA PRO A 136 2.90 7.10 -6.96
C PRO A 136 2.91 6.86 -5.46
N HIS A 137 2.99 7.95 -4.72
CA HIS A 137 2.90 7.96 -3.28
C HIS A 137 1.66 8.74 -2.84
N THR A 138 0.76 8.02 -2.19
CA THR A 138 -0.47 8.54 -1.55
C THR A 138 -0.19 9.22 -0.21
N GLY A 139 1.01 9.06 0.35
CA GLY A 139 1.38 9.63 1.64
C GLY A 139 0.56 9.03 2.78
N THR A 140 0.50 9.77 3.89
CA THR A 140 -0.40 9.52 5.02
C THR A 140 -1.69 10.32 4.90
N CYS A 141 -1.97 10.95 3.74
CA CYS A 141 -3.08 11.91 3.59
C CYS A 141 -4.45 11.31 3.94
N LEU A 142 -4.73 10.09 3.46
CA LEU A 142 -5.98 9.41 3.78
C LEU A 142 -6.08 9.03 5.26
N GLU A 143 -5.02 8.46 5.83
CA GLU A 143 -4.96 8.12 7.25
C GLU A 143 -5.16 9.38 8.12
N ARG A 144 -4.53 10.50 7.73
CA ARG A 144 -4.64 11.77 8.43
C ARG A 144 -6.04 12.35 8.35
N GLN A 145 -6.67 12.33 7.18
CA GLN A 145 -8.05 12.75 6.99
C GLN A 145 -8.99 11.92 7.87
N LEU A 146 -8.84 10.59 7.87
CA LEU A 146 -9.62 9.70 8.73
C LEU A 146 -9.44 10.03 10.20
N ILE A 147 -8.20 10.23 10.67
CA ILE A 147 -7.97 10.62 12.07
C ILE A 147 -8.68 11.93 12.40
N ASN A 148 -8.58 12.95 11.54
CA ASN A 148 -9.23 14.23 11.76
C ASN A 148 -10.77 14.11 11.75
N ASP A 149 -11.34 13.23 10.94
CA ASP A 149 -12.79 13.03 10.89
C ASP A 149 -13.30 12.22 12.08
N LEU A 150 -12.56 11.21 12.52
CA LEU A 150 -12.89 10.39 13.68
C LEU A 150 -12.72 11.15 15.01
N ASP A 151 -11.77 12.08 15.07
CA ASP A 151 -11.57 12.96 16.24
C ASP A 151 -12.81 13.84 16.49
N LYS A 152 -13.49 14.28 15.42
CA LYS A 152 -14.77 15.03 15.51
C LYS A 152 -15.93 14.21 16.07
N LEU A 153 -15.80 12.88 16.09
CA LEU A 153 -16.80 11.97 16.67
C LEU A 153 -16.57 11.74 18.17
N GLU A 154 -15.63 12.47 18.79
CA GLU A 154 -15.29 12.39 20.22
C GLU A 154 -14.92 10.96 20.68
N LEU A 155 -14.34 10.17 19.78
CA LEU A 155 -13.90 8.81 20.06
C LEU A 155 -12.64 8.81 20.93
N GLU A 156 -12.45 7.73 21.69
CA GLU A 156 -11.18 7.52 22.38
C GLU A 156 -10.04 7.35 21.37
N PHE A 157 -8.85 7.89 21.69
CA PHE A 157 -7.65 7.70 20.87
C PHE A 157 -7.36 6.23 20.56
N THR A 158 -7.68 5.32 21.50
CA THR A 158 -7.46 3.88 21.28
C THR A 158 -8.36 3.30 20.20
N ASP A 159 -9.56 3.84 20.00
CA ASP A 159 -10.49 3.43 18.95
C ASP A 159 -10.05 3.97 17.59
N ILE A 160 -9.69 5.26 17.55
CA ILE A 160 -9.14 5.90 16.35
C ILE A 160 -7.92 5.13 15.84
N SER A 161 -6.95 4.90 16.74
CA SER A 161 -5.71 4.18 16.42
C SER A 161 -5.98 2.74 15.98
N TYR A 162 -6.99 2.08 16.56
CA TYR A 162 -7.32 0.70 16.23
C TYR A 162 -7.77 0.52 14.77
N PHE A 163 -8.44 1.53 14.18
CA PHE A 163 -8.77 1.51 12.76
C PHE A 163 -7.64 2.05 11.88
N THR A 164 -7.07 3.20 12.23
CA THR A 164 -6.16 3.91 11.31
C THR A 164 -4.82 3.21 11.17
N SER A 165 -4.31 2.57 12.22
CA SER A 165 -3.07 1.79 12.16
C SER A 165 -3.20 0.49 11.35
N ASN A 166 -4.42 -0.04 11.21
CA ASN A 166 -4.71 -1.27 10.51
C ASN A 166 -5.02 -1.05 9.02
N LEU A 167 -5.28 0.20 8.62
CA LEU A 167 -5.63 0.55 7.26
C LEU A 167 -4.46 0.25 6.31
N SER A 168 -4.75 -0.56 5.29
CA SER A 168 -3.77 -0.87 4.25
C SER A 168 -4.37 -0.71 2.86
N ARG A 169 -3.55 -0.26 1.92
CA ARG A 169 -3.89 -0.21 0.49
C ARG A 169 -2.91 -1.09 -0.27
N PRO A 170 -3.23 -2.37 -0.56
CA PRO A 170 -2.34 -3.29 -1.26
C PRO A 170 -1.74 -2.74 -2.57
N ALA A 171 -2.46 -1.88 -3.29
CA ALA A 171 -1.94 -1.21 -4.48
C ALA A 171 -0.62 -0.42 -4.25
N GLU A 172 -0.35 0.03 -3.02
CA GLU A 172 0.91 0.70 -2.64
C GLU A 172 2.10 -0.27 -2.58
N TRP A 173 1.86 -1.58 -2.57
CA TRP A 173 2.91 -2.60 -2.62
C TRP A 173 3.40 -2.89 -4.04
N ALA A 174 2.91 -2.16 -5.05
CA ALA A 174 3.25 -2.36 -6.47
C ALA A 174 4.76 -2.26 -6.77
N ILE A 175 5.52 -1.44 -6.01
CA ILE A 175 7.00 -1.40 -6.12
C ILE A 175 7.59 -2.78 -5.84
N TRP A 176 7.15 -3.42 -4.75
CA TRP A 176 7.58 -4.77 -4.39
C TRP A 176 7.03 -5.81 -5.36
N GLY A 177 5.80 -5.64 -5.86
CA GLY A 177 5.26 -6.40 -6.99
C GLY A 177 6.20 -6.40 -8.19
N CYS A 178 6.69 -5.23 -8.59
CA CYS A 178 7.63 -5.09 -9.69
C CYS A 178 8.97 -5.79 -9.42
N VAL A 179 9.56 -5.58 -8.24
CA VAL A 179 10.83 -6.22 -7.88
C VAL A 179 10.68 -7.75 -7.87
N PHE A 180 9.64 -8.28 -7.24
CA PHE A 180 9.43 -9.72 -7.14
C PHE A 180 9.11 -10.35 -8.49
N ASP A 181 8.25 -9.73 -9.29
CA ASP A 181 7.90 -10.23 -10.62
C ASP A 181 9.14 -10.26 -11.53
N PHE A 182 9.96 -9.20 -11.51
CA PHE A 182 11.22 -9.20 -12.27
C PHE A 182 12.17 -10.32 -11.80
N CYS A 183 12.40 -10.43 -10.50
CA CYS A 183 13.22 -11.48 -9.90
C CYS A 183 12.74 -12.89 -10.25
N ILE A 184 11.43 -13.13 -10.24
CA ILE A 184 10.83 -14.43 -10.50
C ILE A 184 10.84 -14.74 -12.00
N SER A 185 10.42 -13.78 -12.83
CA SER A 185 10.11 -14.00 -14.23
C SER A 185 11.31 -13.79 -15.16
N VAL A 186 12.26 -12.92 -14.80
CA VAL A 186 13.46 -12.61 -15.62
C VAL A 186 14.71 -13.29 -15.07
N LEU A 187 14.86 -13.35 -13.75
CA LEU A 187 16.02 -13.99 -13.11
C LEU A 187 15.74 -15.44 -12.71
N GLU A 188 14.54 -15.94 -12.99
CA GLU A 188 14.10 -17.32 -12.74
C GLU A 188 14.30 -17.78 -11.28
N LEU A 189 14.15 -16.84 -10.33
CA LEU A 189 14.37 -17.13 -8.92
C LEU A 189 13.28 -18.03 -8.33
N GLN A 190 13.72 -18.96 -7.48
CA GLN A 190 12.82 -19.83 -6.74
C GLN A 190 12.01 -19.02 -5.73
N HIS A 191 10.72 -19.33 -5.60
CA HIS A 191 9.80 -18.59 -4.74
C HIS A 191 8.67 -19.49 -4.25
N ASP A 192 7.99 -19.05 -3.19
CA ASP A 192 6.75 -19.66 -2.73
C ASP A 192 5.60 -19.22 -3.66
N LYS A 193 5.21 -20.10 -4.58
CA LYS A 193 4.15 -19.83 -5.56
C LYS A 193 2.82 -19.43 -4.93
N LYS A 194 2.46 -20.03 -3.79
CA LYS A 194 1.18 -19.75 -3.12
C LYS A 194 1.19 -18.34 -2.55
N LYS A 195 2.27 -17.95 -1.88
CA LYS A 195 2.46 -16.58 -1.36
C LYS A 195 2.55 -15.55 -2.48
N TRP A 196 3.24 -15.88 -3.57
CA TRP A 196 3.36 -15.00 -4.73
C TRP A 196 2.00 -14.73 -5.36
N ASN A 197 1.21 -15.76 -5.66
CA ASN A 197 -0.14 -15.59 -6.21
C ASN A 197 -1.02 -14.72 -5.31
N VAL A 198 -1.06 -15.01 -3.99
CA VAL A 198 -1.81 -14.20 -3.03
C VAL A 198 -1.35 -12.75 -3.04
N PHE A 199 -0.05 -12.51 -3.06
CA PHE A 199 0.49 -11.15 -3.08
C PHE A 199 0.12 -10.40 -4.36
N GLN A 200 0.20 -11.04 -5.54
CA GLN A 200 -0.23 -10.45 -6.80
C GLN A 200 -1.74 -10.12 -6.78
N ASP A 201 -2.55 -11.08 -6.33
CA ASP A 201 -4.00 -10.97 -6.31
C ASP A 201 -4.48 -9.86 -5.36
N LEU A 202 -3.84 -9.71 -4.19
CA LEU A 202 -4.14 -8.64 -3.24
C LEU A 202 -3.96 -7.26 -3.89
N ILE A 203 -2.84 -7.04 -4.59
CA ILE A 203 -2.54 -5.76 -5.25
C ILE A 203 -3.51 -5.51 -6.42
N GLN A 204 -3.82 -6.55 -7.21
CA GLN A 204 -4.60 -6.41 -8.45
C GLN A 204 -6.12 -6.35 -8.22
N HIS A 205 -6.64 -6.93 -7.14
CA HIS A 205 -8.08 -7.13 -6.98
C HIS A 205 -8.68 -6.43 -5.77
N CYS A 206 -7.91 -6.17 -4.71
CA CYS A 206 -8.43 -5.51 -3.53
C CYS A 206 -8.37 -3.97 -3.64
N GLY A 207 -9.26 -3.32 -2.90
CA GLY A 207 -9.25 -1.88 -2.64
C GLY A 207 -8.45 -1.58 -1.37
N LEU A 208 -9.09 -0.98 -0.37
CA LEU A 208 -8.48 -0.81 0.95
C LEU A 208 -8.93 -1.93 1.87
N LEU A 209 -8.05 -2.33 2.78
CA LEU A 209 -8.29 -3.45 3.67
C LEU A 209 -8.08 -3.03 5.13
N PHE A 210 -8.95 -3.54 5.99
CA PHE A 210 -8.69 -3.69 7.43
C PHE A 210 -8.67 -5.20 7.75
N GLN A 211 -7.57 -5.69 8.34
CA GLN A 211 -7.37 -7.11 8.62
C GLN A 211 -7.42 -7.37 10.12
N PHE A 212 -8.52 -7.96 10.58
CA PHE A 212 -8.67 -8.47 11.94
C PHE A 212 -8.76 -9.99 11.97
N GLU A 213 -8.62 -10.57 13.16
CA GLU A 213 -8.60 -12.01 13.38
C GLU A 213 -9.88 -12.72 12.95
N LYS A 214 -11.05 -12.08 13.14
CA LYS A 214 -12.36 -12.68 12.83
C LYS A 214 -13.03 -12.06 11.61
N VAL A 215 -12.69 -10.81 11.28
CA VAL A 215 -13.32 -10.03 10.21
C VAL A 215 -12.25 -9.39 9.33
N CYS A 216 -12.46 -9.40 8.03
CA CYS A 216 -11.73 -8.58 7.08
C CYS A 216 -12.69 -7.58 6.45
N ILE A 217 -12.41 -6.30 6.63
CA ILE A 217 -13.18 -5.23 6.02
C ILE A 217 -12.49 -4.83 4.72
N VAL A 218 -13.25 -4.80 3.64
CA VAL A 218 -12.80 -4.39 2.32
C VAL A 218 -13.55 -3.13 1.93
N CYS A 219 -12.82 -2.06 1.67
CA CYS A 219 -13.37 -0.89 1.02
C CYS A 219 -13.03 -0.90 -0.46
N ASP A 220 -13.90 -0.33 -1.29
CA ASP A 220 -13.62 -0.15 -2.71
C ASP A 220 -12.37 0.72 -2.93
N ARG A 221 -11.88 0.77 -4.17
CA ARG A 221 -10.83 1.70 -4.56
C ARG A 221 -11.39 3.12 -4.59
N PRO A 222 -10.54 4.14 -4.37
CA PRO A 222 -10.89 5.49 -4.77
C PRO A 222 -11.20 5.49 -6.27
N PHE A 223 -12.32 6.09 -6.69
CA PHE A 223 -12.65 6.23 -8.11
C PHE A 223 -11.84 7.35 -8.78
N LYS A 224 -11.33 8.30 -7.97
CA LYS A 224 -10.43 9.37 -8.40
C LYS A 224 -9.13 9.31 -7.59
N LEU A 225 -8.00 9.41 -8.31
CA LEU A 225 -6.66 9.63 -7.76
C LEU A 225 -5.93 10.63 -8.67
N SER A 226 -5.39 11.69 -8.07
CA SER A 226 -4.65 12.75 -8.77
C SER A 226 -3.26 12.91 -8.14
N PHE A 227 -2.26 13.05 -9.00
CA PHE A 227 -0.85 13.17 -8.61
C PHE A 227 -0.19 14.33 -9.34
N ASP A 228 0.79 14.95 -8.71
CA ASP A 228 1.64 15.97 -9.35
C ASP A 228 2.74 15.35 -10.23
N GLN A 229 3.60 16.20 -10.80
CA GLN A 229 4.76 15.76 -11.59
C GLN A 229 5.78 14.96 -10.76
N GLY A 230 5.74 15.07 -9.43
CA GLY A 230 6.52 14.28 -8.49
C GLY A 230 5.89 12.94 -8.15
N ASN A 231 4.78 12.55 -8.79
CA ASN A 231 3.99 11.36 -8.46
C ASN A 231 3.49 11.37 -6.98
N MET A 232 3.34 12.56 -6.39
CA MET A 232 2.80 12.74 -5.04
C MET A 232 1.32 13.09 -5.13
N LEU A 233 0.50 12.56 -4.21
CA LEU A 233 -0.94 12.85 -4.18
C LEU A 233 -1.18 14.37 -4.13
N HIS A 234 -1.89 14.90 -5.11
CA HIS A 234 -2.03 16.35 -5.27
C HIS A 234 -3.23 16.72 -6.16
N ALA A 235 -3.95 17.77 -5.78
CA ALA A 235 -4.87 18.50 -6.64
C ALA A 235 -5.08 19.94 -6.12
N GLU A 236 -5.36 20.87 -7.03
CA GLU A 236 -5.64 22.28 -6.70
C GLU A 236 -7.13 22.57 -6.77
N GLY A 237 -7.72 23.08 -5.68
CA GLY A 237 -9.13 23.48 -5.65
C GLY A 237 -10.15 22.32 -5.70
N GLU A 238 -9.69 21.07 -5.72
CA GLU A 238 -10.53 19.86 -5.75
C GLU A 238 -9.88 18.68 -4.99
N PRO A 239 -10.64 17.61 -4.66
CA PRO A 239 -10.08 16.45 -3.99
C PRO A 239 -9.03 15.73 -4.85
N ALA A 240 -7.91 15.36 -4.22
CA ALA A 240 -6.85 14.58 -4.83
C ALA A 240 -7.16 13.07 -4.82
N LEU A 241 -7.94 12.60 -3.85
CA LEU A 241 -8.45 11.24 -3.75
C LEU A 241 -9.94 11.30 -3.41
N GLN A 242 -10.76 10.50 -4.11
CA GLN A 242 -12.20 10.47 -3.87
C GLN A 242 -12.79 9.06 -4.02
N PHE A 243 -13.69 8.69 -3.12
CA PHE A 243 -14.49 7.46 -3.14
C PHE A 243 -15.88 7.71 -3.75
N ALA A 244 -16.50 6.64 -4.25
CA ALA A 244 -17.74 6.72 -5.02
C ALA A 244 -18.95 7.23 -4.22
N ASP A 245 -18.89 7.13 -2.89
CA ASP A 245 -19.88 7.68 -1.96
C ASP A 245 -19.65 9.15 -1.60
N GLY A 246 -18.64 9.80 -2.20
CA GLY A 246 -18.31 11.21 -2.00
C GLY A 246 -17.25 11.48 -0.93
N TYR A 247 -16.79 10.46 -0.19
CA TYR A 247 -15.70 10.67 0.77
C TYR A 247 -14.43 11.12 0.03
N SER A 248 -13.84 12.22 0.50
CA SER A 248 -12.85 12.99 -0.25
C SER A 248 -11.65 13.31 0.61
N VAL A 249 -10.45 13.24 0.02
CA VAL A 249 -9.20 13.64 0.65
C VAL A 249 -8.55 14.70 -0.24
N TYR A 250 -8.25 15.85 0.36
CA TYR A 250 -7.47 16.91 -0.25
C TYR A 250 -5.99 16.69 0.07
N ALA A 251 -5.12 16.98 -0.89
CA ALA A 251 -3.68 16.88 -0.71
C ALA A 251 -2.96 17.86 -1.62
N TYR A 252 -1.85 18.40 -1.14
CA TYR A 252 -0.95 19.27 -1.90
C TYR A 252 0.49 18.74 -1.75
N HIS A 253 1.10 18.31 -2.86
CA HIS A 253 2.45 17.74 -2.90
C HIS A 253 2.64 16.57 -1.90
N GLY A 254 1.63 15.71 -1.79
CA GLY A 254 1.62 14.55 -0.89
C GLY A 254 1.40 14.87 0.58
N ARG A 255 1.05 16.11 0.91
CA ARG A 255 0.75 16.57 2.28
C ARG A 255 -0.73 16.85 2.45
N HIS A 256 -1.23 16.54 3.63
CA HIS A 256 -2.60 16.88 4.01
C HIS A 256 -2.67 18.38 4.39
N PRO A 257 -3.75 19.12 4.07
CA PRO A 257 -3.84 20.56 4.36
C PRO A 257 -3.55 20.95 5.81
N SER A 258 -3.97 20.13 6.78
CA SER A 258 -3.67 20.35 8.21
C SER A 258 -2.16 20.30 8.57
N GLU A 259 -1.31 19.81 7.68
CA GLU A 259 0.15 19.81 7.85
C GLU A 259 0.79 21.11 7.34
N GLU A 260 0.16 21.79 6.37
CA GLU A 260 0.61 23.08 5.88
C GLU A 260 0.33 24.19 6.90
N GLU A 261 -0.86 24.19 7.50
CA GLU A 261 -1.22 25.12 8.58
C GLU A 261 -0.19 25.07 9.72
N ARG A 262 0.20 23.86 10.17
CA ARG A 262 1.23 23.67 11.20
C ARG A 262 2.65 24.04 10.75
N TYR A 263 2.95 24.02 9.45
CA TYR A 263 4.26 24.42 8.93
C TYR A 263 4.40 25.95 8.95
N TYR A 264 3.34 26.68 8.64
CA TYR A 264 3.31 28.14 8.71
C TYR A 264 3.18 28.65 10.14
N GLU A 265 2.37 28.01 11.01
CA GLU A 265 2.31 28.36 12.45
C GLU A 265 3.67 28.22 13.15
N LYS A 266 4.47 27.20 12.81
CA LYS A 266 5.82 27.00 13.40
C LYS A 266 6.88 27.98 12.88
N GLN A 267 6.59 28.72 11.83
CA GLN A 267 7.50 29.73 11.26
C GLN A 267 7.11 31.16 11.66
N ASP A 268 5.98 31.34 12.34
CA ASP A 268 5.56 32.64 12.84
C ASP A 268 6.30 32.94 14.17
N PRO A 269 7.28 33.88 14.18
CA PRO A 269 8.07 34.18 15.37
C PRO A 269 7.25 34.79 16.51
N ASP A 270 6.01 35.23 16.24
CA ASP A 270 5.12 35.89 17.21
C ASP A 270 4.04 34.94 17.80
N SER A 271 4.15 33.63 17.58
CA SER A 271 3.18 32.62 18.06
C SER A 271 3.46 32.02 19.47
N MET A 272 4.34 32.63 20.28
CA MET A 272 4.50 32.32 21.71
C MET A 272 4.10 33.47 22.62
#